data_AF-A0AAT9GRH3-F1
#
_entry.id   AF-A0AAT9GRH3-F1
#
_cell.length_a   1.000
_cell.length_b   1.000
_cell.length_c   1.000
_cell.angle_alpha   90.00
_cell.angle_beta   90.00
_cell.angle_gamma   90.00
#
_symmetry.space_group_name_H-M   'P 1'
#
loop_
_entity.id
_entity.type
_entity.pdbx_description
1 polymer ?
#
loop_
_entity_poly.entity_id
_entity_poly.type
_entity_poly.pdbx_seq_one_letter_code
_entity_poly.pdbx_strand_id
1 'polypeptide(L)'
;MQLYDFIYKIDSFCDYNNNWNIMKDLSTDEKYGYFADKRPIDILIKNSIINIDKPPGPTSHEVAYWIKQMFKVSKAGHGGTLEP
;
A
#
# COMPACT_ATOMS: atom_id res chain seq x y z
N MET A 1 -24.89 -7.25 4.94
CA MET A 1 -23.94 -7.45 3.80
C MET A 1 -22.62 -8.01 4.34
N GLN A 2 -21.87 -8.81 3.58
CA GLN A 2 -20.51 -9.25 3.95
C GLN A 2 -19.51 -8.14 3.60
N LEU A 3 -18.50 -7.90 4.45
CA LEU A 3 -17.41 -6.96 4.09
C LEU A 3 -16.67 -7.46 2.86
N TYR A 4 -16.07 -6.54 2.10
CA TYR A 4 -15.29 -6.92 0.93
C TYR A 4 -14.15 -7.88 1.33
N ASP A 5 -14.00 -8.99 0.58
CA ASP A 5 -13.10 -10.11 0.92
C ASP A 5 -11.66 -9.70 1.22
N PHE A 6 -11.20 -8.60 0.62
CA PHE A 6 -9.88 -8.06 0.88
C PHE A 6 -9.65 -7.68 2.35
N ILE A 7 -10.69 -7.23 3.08
CA ILE A 7 -10.58 -6.93 4.51
C ILE A 7 -10.28 -8.21 5.30
N TYR A 8 -11.00 -9.30 5.03
CA TYR A 8 -10.74 -10.57 5.72
C TYR A 8 -9.36 -11.16 5.39
N LYS A 9 -8.84 -10.91 4.18
CA LYS A 9 -7.45 -11.27 3.84
C LYS A 9 -6.44 -10.48 4.68
N ILE A 10 -6.68 -9.18 4.91
CA ILE A 10 -5.83 -8.37 5.80
C ILE A 10 -5.95 -8.88 7.24
N ASP A 11 -7.16 -9.15 7.72
CA ASP A 11 -7.38 -9.63 9.09
C ASP A 11 -6.59 -10.93 9.32
N SER A 12 -6.67 -11.87 8.37
CA SER A 12 -5.89 -13.11 8.42
C SER A 12 -4.37 -12.88 8.33
N PHE A 13 -3.91 -11.91 7.55
CA PHE A 13 -2.47 -11.61 7.45
C PHE A 13 -1.92 -11.00 8.75
N CYS A 14 -2.73 -10.21 9.44
CA CYS A 14 -2.37 -9.50 10.66
C CYS A 14 -2.70 -10.29 11.94
N ASP A 15 -3.17 -11.54 11.85
CA ASP A 15 -3.72 -12.33 12.97
C ASP A 15 -4.78 -11.55 13.78
N TYR A 16 -5.58 -10.74 13.09
CA TYR A 16 -6.65 -9.95 13.70
C TYR A 16 -7.92 -10.80 13.85
N ASN A 17 -8.31 -11.05 15.09
CA ASN A 17 -9.41 -11.97 15.43
C ASN A 17 -10.66 -11.27 16.00
N ASN A 18 -10.69 -9.95 16.06
CA ASN A 18 -11.85 -9.23 16.59
C ASN A 18 -12.94 -9.11 15.52
N ASN A 19 -14.19 -9.12 15.96
CA ASN A 19 -15.33 -8.96 15.07
C ASN A 19 -15.52 -7.50 14.66
N TRP A 20 -15.81 -7.29 13.38
CA TRP A 20 -16.25 -5.99 12.87
C TRP A 20 -17.69 -5.69 13.31
N ASN A 21 -17.88 -4.57 14.02
CA ASN A 21 -19.21 -4.07 14.36
C ASN A 21 -19.70 -3.11 13.26
N ILE A 22 -20.69 -3.56 12.47
CA ILE A 22 -21.25 -2.75 11.38
C ILE A 22 -22.32 -1.82 11.96
N MET A 23 -22.02 -0.52 12.02
CA MET A 23 -22.96 0.48 12.56
C MET A 23 -24.10 0.83 11.59
N LYS A 24 -23.82 0.82 10.28
CA LYS A 24 -24.78 1.15 9.24
C LYS A 24 -24.45 0.38 7.97
N ASP A 25 -25.47 -0.17 7.33
CA ASP A 25 -25.35 -0.80 6.01
C ASP A 25 -25.48 0.29 4.93
N LEU A 26 -24.41 0.53 4.19
CA LEU A 26 -24.32 1.54 3.14
C LEU A 26 -23.63 0.93 1.92
N SER A 27 -24.09 1.30 0.73
CA SER A 27 -23.43 0.98 -0.53
C SER A 27 -22.67 2.19 -1.08
N THR A 28 -21.66 1.91 -1.91
CA THR A 28 -20.99 2.89 -2.75
C THR A 28 -21.11 2.46 -4.21
N ASP A 29 -21.09 3.43 -5.12
CA ASP A 29 -21.11 3.17 -6.55
C ASP A 29 -19.70 2.80 -7.03
N GLU A 30 -19.55 1.64 -7.68
CA GLU A 30 -18.27 1.12 -8.18
C GLU A 30 -17.68 1.98 -9.31
N LYS A 31 -18.46 2.90 -9.91
CA LYS A 31 -17.93 3.85 -10.90
C LYS A 31 -16.90 4.84 -10.32
N TYR A 32 -16.76 4.91 -8.98
CA TYR A 32 -15.84 5.81 -8.32
C TYR A 32 -14.72 5.06 -7.59
N GLY A 33 -13.47 5.40 -7.94
CA GLY A 33 -12.29 4.83 -7.30
C GLY A 33 -12.00 3.38 -7.72
N TYR A 34 -11.15 2.72 -6.94
CA TYR A 34 -10.76 1.32 -7.16
C TYR A 34 -10.63 0.61 -5.82
N PHE A 35 -11.05 -0.65 -5.77
CA PHE A 35 -10.67 -1.54 -4.68
C PHE A 35 -9.14 -1.65 -4.60
N ALA A 36 -8.59 -1.74 -3.38
CA ALA A 36 -7.15 -1.68 -3.15
C ALA A 36 -6.38 -2.75 -3.95
N ASP A 37 -6.95 -3.95 -4.07
CA ASP A 37 -6.41 -5.11 -4.79
C ASP A 37 -6.79 -5.17 -6.28
N LYS A 38 -7.52 -4.16 -6.79
CA LYS A 38 -7.96 -4.07 -8.19
C LYS A 38 -7.55 -2.75 -8.86
N ARG A 39 -6.61 -2.01 -8.27
CA ARG A 39 -6.10 -0.77 -8.86
C ARG A 39 -5.41 -1.07 -10.20
N PRO A 40 -5.67 -0.29 -11.26
CA PRO A 40 -4.83 -0.29 -12.45
C PRO A 40 -3.37 -0.06 -12.07
N ILE A 41 -2.45 -0.67 -12.81
CA ILE A 41 -1.02 -0.70 -12.45
C ILE A 41 -0.42 0.70 -12.29
N ASP A 42 -0.82 1.66 -13.11
CA ASP A 42 -0.32 3.03 -13.05
C ASP A 42 -0.81 3.76 -11.78
N ILE A 43 -2.05 3.50 -11.35
CA ILE A 43 -2.61 4.01 -10.10
C ILE A 43 -1.97 3.31 -8.90
N LEU A 44 -1.72 2.00 -8.99
CA LEU A 44 -1.05 1.24 -7.95
C LEU A 44 0.35 1.78 -7.68
N ILE A 45 1.18 1.93 -8.71
CA ILE A 45 2.56 2.44 -8.59
C ILE A 45 2.60 3.85 -7.99
N LYS A 46 1.67 4.74 -8.38
CA LYS A 46 1.61 6.11 -7.85
C LYS A 46 1.20 6.16 -6.37
N ASN A 47 0.55 5.11 -5.85
CA ASN A 47 -0.05 5.08 -4.51
C ASN A 47 0.38 3.85 -3.70
N SER A 48 1.58 3.32 -3.94
CA SER A 48 2.10 2.12 -3.30
C SER A 48 3.06 2.42 -2.14
N ILE A 49 3.15 1.46 -1.23
CA ILE A 49 4.26 1.31 -0.28
C ILE A 49 5.10 0.14 -0.77
N ILE A 50 6.43 0.30 -0.77
CA ILE A 50 7.36 -0.77 -1.15
C ILE A 50 8.15 -1.14 0.10
N ASN A 51 8.08 -2.41 0.50
CA ASN A 51 8.95 -2.96 1.53
C ASN A 51 10.29 -3.31 0.87
N ILE A 52 11.31 -2.48 1.12
CA ILE A 52 12.61 -2.60 0.48
C ILE A 52 13.60 -3.17 1.49
N ASP A 53 14.27 -4.25 1.09
CA ASP A 53 15.49 -4.70 1.74
C ASP A 53 16.66 -3.84 1.25
N LYS A 54 17.03 -2.83 2.04
CA LYS A 54 18.07 -1.86 1.68
C LYS A 54 19.44 -2.56 1.70
N PRO A 55 20.23 -2.52 0.61
CA PRO A 55 21.57 -3.08 0.63
C PRO A 55 22.54 -2.20 1.46
N PRO A 56 23.64 -2.78 1.97
CA PRO A 56 24.73 -2.00 2.57
C PRO A 56 25.46 -1.16 1.51
N GLY A 57 25.90 0.05 1.88
CA GLY A 57 26.64 0.97 1.03
C GLY A 57 25.90 2.28 0.70
N PRO A 58 24.74 2.26 0.00
CA PRO A 58 24.02 3.49 -0.31
C PRO A 58 23.27 4.03 0.91
N THR A 59 23.04 5.34 0.92
CA THR A 59 22.15 5.99 1.88
C THR A 59 20.68 5.67 1.59
N SER A 60 19.82 5.84 2.60
CA SER A 60 18.36 5.69 2.44
C SER A 60 17.78 6.68 1.40
N HIS A 61 18.38 7.87 1.27
CA HIS A 61 17.98 8.87 0.27
C HIS A 61 18.32 8.43 -1.16
N GLU A 62 19.48 7.83 -1.38
CA GLU A 62 19.88 7.30 -2.68
C GLU A 62 18.97 6.16 -3.12
N VAL A 63 18.65 5.23 -2.22
CA VAL A 63 17.71 4.14 -2.51
C VAL A 63 16.33 4.68 -2.89
N ALA A 64 15.79 5.64 -2.11
CA ALA A 64 14.52 6.28 -2.44
C ALA A 64 14.56 7.02 -3.79
N TYR A 65 15.69 7.66 -4.11
CA TYR A 65 15.90 8.32 -5.40
C TYR A 65 15.92 7.32 -6.56
N TRP A 66 16.60 6.18 -6.43
CA TRP A 66 16.62 5.15 -7.46
C TRP A 66 15.24 4.58 -7.73
N ILE A 67 14.47 4.28 -6.69
CA ILE A 67 13.07 3.84 -6.82
C ILE A 67 12.23 4.87 -7.56
N LYS A 68 12.39 6.16 -7.21
CA LYS A 68 11.72 7.27 -7.91
C LYS A 68 12.02 7.24 -9.42
N GLN A 69 13.29 7.07 -9.79
CA GLN A 69 13.71 7.03 -11.20
C GLN A 69 13.21 5.77 -11.92
N MET A 70 13.33 4.59 -11.30
CA MET A 70 12.91 3.31 -11.88
C MET A 70 11.42 3.29 -12.24
N PHE A 71 10.57 3.79 -11.34
CA PHE A 71 9.12 3.84 -11.55
C PHE A 71 8.64 5.13 -12.22
N LYS A 72 9.55 6.07 -12.54
CA LYS A 72 9.25 7.36 -13.17
C LYS A 72 8.16 8.16 -12.44
N VAL A 73 8.19 8.13 -11.11
CA VAL A 73 7.23 8.85 -10.26
C VAL A 73 7.76 10.23 -9.87
N SER A 74 6.87 11.19 -9.63
CA SER A 74 7.25 12.56 -9.27
C SER A 74 7.81 12.66 -7.85
N LYS A 75 7.43 11.74 -6.96
CA LYS A 75 7.83 11.73 -5.54
C LYS A 75 8.00 10.30 -5.05
N ALA A 76 9.05 10.08 -4.26
CA ALA A 76 9.24 8.92 -3.40
C ALA A 76 9.91 9.40 -2.10
N GLY A 77 9.72 8.65 -1.01
CA GLY A 77 10.33 8.91 0.29
C GLY A 77 10.49 7.63 1.08
N HIS A 78 11.24 7.68 2.18
CA HIS A 78 11.46 6.53 3.07
C HIS A 78 10.90 6.82 4.47
N GLY A 79 10.48 5.77 5.19
CA GLY A 79 9.84 5.89 6.51
C GLY A 79 10.80 6.16 7.67
N GLY A 80 12.11 6.01 7.44
CA GLY A 80 13.17 6.28 8.41
C GLY A 80 14.54 6.09 7.78
N THR A 81 15.57 6.75 8.30
CA THR A 81 16.94 6.62 7.78
C THR A 81 17.60 5.41 8.41
N LEU A 82 18.04 4.46 7.58
CA LEU A 82 18.99 3.43 7.96
C LEU A 82 20.40 3.89 7.60
N GLU A 83 21.35 3.53 8.46
CA GLU A 83 22.77 3.77 8.22
C GLU A 83 23.23 3.08 6.91
N PRO A 84 24.25 3.64 6.22
CA PRO A 84 24.80 3.09 4.99
C PRO A 84 25.22 1.62 5.11
#